data_AF-A0A0F0ICZ1-F1
#
_entry.id   AF-A0A0F0ICZ1-F1
#
_cell.length_a   1.000
_cell.length_b   1.000
_cell.length_c   1.000
_cell.angle_alpha   90.00
_cell.angle_beta   90.00
_cell.angle_gamma   90.00
#
_symmetry.space_group_name_H-M   'P 1'
#
loop_
_entity.id
_entity.type
_entity.pdbx_description
1 polymer ?
#
loop_
_entity_poly.entity_id
_entity_poly.type
_entity_poly.pdbx_seq_one_letter_code
_entity_poly.pdbx_strand_id
1 'polypeptide(L)'
;MSDATNFGWALRKNGSCLASEVDCGETVAPYRVCCPGGSFCPHAENVACCPSKAYCTAALNGQPRCANSTWDLYINGNYYCCEQGTIAYAKDGGSNGCGNPGYKLQAGETSLSIISAAQTTSSTTAVSSPTSSSAPTSTTTQPNHSPSHTNTGAIAGGVVGGVASAAIIIGLAWFFIRRSRRLQRPPSEPAAQMVASGDYYPVPPAELDGNRVSELPGDNNAVAELPVSYR
;
A
#
# COMPACT_ATOMS: atom_id res chain seq x y z
N MET A 1 -0.87 -31.09 9.48
CA MET A 1 -0.21 -30.16 10.41
C MET A 1 0.23 -28.96 9.62
N SER A 2 -0.41 -27.79 9.80
CA SER A 2 0.13 -26.56 9.24
C SER A 2 1.32 -26.19 10.12
N ASP A 3 2.54 -26.45 9.67
CA ASP A 3 3.71 -25.83 10.28
C ASP A 3 3.46 -24.33 10.22
N ALA A 4 3.14 -23.72 11.37
CA ALA A 4 3.04 -22.29 11.54
C ALA A 4 4.46 -21.75 11.42
N THR A 5 4.93 -21.71 10.18
CA THR A 5 6.20 -21.07 9.85
C THR A 5 6.02 -19.61 10.23
N ASN A 6 6.86 -19.13 11.15
CA ASN A 6 6.95 -17.72 11.58
C ASN A 6 7.42 -16.78 10.44
N PHE A 7 7.10 -17.15 9.20
CA PHE A 7 7.49 -16.50 7.97
C PHE A 7 6.33 -15.66 7.45
N GLY A 8 6.54 -14.35 7.36
CA GLY A 8 5.51 -13.41 6.94
C GLY A 8 5.89 -11.98 7.30
N TRP A 9 4.95 -11.06 7.10
CA TRP A 9 5.12 -9.66 7.47
C TRP A 9 5.07 -9.49 8.99
N ALA A 10 5.89 -8.57 9.48
CA ALA A 10 6.03 -8.31 10.91
C ALA A 10 4.85 -7.51 11.49
N LEU A 11 4.66 -7.65 12.80
CA LEU A 11 3.68 -6.88 13.56
C LEU A 11 4.22 -5.47 13.80
N ARG A 12 3.36 -4.47 13.61
CA ARG A 12 3.57 -3.11 14.14
C ARG A 12 2.91 -3.03 15.51
N LYS A 13 3.68 -2.65 16.53
CA LYS A 13 3.19 -2.57 17.91
C LYS A 13 3.51 -1.22 18.52
N ASN A 14 2.53 -0.62 19.20
CA ASN A 14 2.75 0.60 19.95
C ASN A 14 3.49 0.25 21.25
N GLY A 15 4.68 0.80 21.48
CA GLY A 15 5.48 0.54 22.68
C GLY A 15 6.58 -0.47 22.44
N SER A 16 6.43 -1.70 22.94
CA SER A 16 7.47 -2.74 22.90
C SER A 16 6.95 -4.09 22.42
N CYS A 17 7.84 -4.90 21.88
CA CYS A 17 7.56 -6.30 21.58
C CYS A 17 7.35 -7.14 22.85
N LEU A 18 6.67 -8.28 22.69
CA LEU A 18 6.53 -9.27 23.76
C LEU A 18 7.87 -9.93 24.08
N ALA A 19 8.02 -10.47 25.29
CA ALA A 19 9.23 -11.18 25.69
C ALA A 19 9.54 -12.42 24.82
N SER A 20 8.53 -13.01 24.19
CA SER A 20 8.65 -14.14 23.25
C SER A 20 8.87 -13.73 21.80
N GLU A 21 8.89 -12.44 21.51
CA GLU A 21 9.08 -11.88 20.17
C GLU A 21 10.52 -11.42 19.98
N VAL A 22 10.91 -11.31 18.71
CA VAL A 22 12.14 -10.65 18.29
C VAL A 22 11.82 -9.21 17.98
N ASP A 23 12.51 -8.30 18.66
CA ASP A 23 12.45 -6.88 18.38
C ASP A 23 13.31 -6.55 17.16
N CYS A 24 12.65 -6.20 16.07
CA CYS A 24 13.29 -5.90 14.79
C CYS A 24 13.59 -4.42 14.61
N GLY A 25 13.41 -3.61 15.66
CA GLY A 25 13.76 -2.19 15.68
C GLY A 25 12.55 -1.25 15.70
N GLU A 26 12.89 0.03 15.74
CA GLU A 26 11.94 1.14 15.78
C GLU A 26 11.50 1.57 14.39
N THR A 27 10.30 2.15 14.34
CA THR A 27 9.89 3.02 13.23
C THR A 27 9.49 4.38 13.76
N VAL A 28 8.47 5.04 13.20
CA VAL A 28 8.04 6.31 13.78
C VAL A 28 7.64 6.06 15.22
N ALA A 29 8.17 6.85 16.15
CA ALA A 29 7.79 6.74 17.54
C ALA A 29 6.25 6.87 17.67
N PRO A 30 5.59 6.00 18.45
CA PRO A 30 6.13 5.03 19.41
C PRO A 30 6.20 3.56 18.90
N TYR A 31 6.29 3.32 17.59
CA TYR A 31 6.10 1.98 17.03
C TYR A 31 7.36 1.13 16.95
N ARG A 32 7.23 -0.12 17.38
CA ARG A 32 8.23 -1.19 17.18
C ARG A 32 7.75 -2.21 16.16
N VAL A 33 8.72 -2.85 15.52
CA VAL A 33 8.52 -4.00 14.64
C VAL A 33 8.78 -5.27 15.42
N CYS A 34 7.78 -6.14 15.49
CA CYS A 34 7.88 -7.38 16.26
C CYS A 34 7.68 -8.59 15.37
N CYS A 35 8.61 -9.54 15.47
CA CYS A 35 8.51 -10.83 14.81
C CYS A 35 8.31 -11.95 15.84
N PRO A 36 7.63 -13.05 15.48
CA PRO A 36 7.57 -14.21 16.35
C PRO A 36 8.99 -14.74 16.65
N GLY A 37 9.16 -15.36 17.83
CA GLY A 37 10.42 -15.96 18.26
C GLY A 37 11.04 -16.89 17.21
N GLY A 38 12.38 -16.89 17.12
CA GLY A 38 13.13 -17.70 16.16
C GLY A 38 13.20 -17.13 14.73
N SER A 39 12.56 -15.98 14.48
CA SER A 39 12.66 -15.28 13.20
C SER A 39 13.92 -14.42 13.12
N PHE A 40 14.32 -14.07 11.89
CA PHE A 40 15.34 -13.06 11.60
C PHE A 40 14.72 -11.86 10.90
N CYS A 41 15.24 -10.67 11.16
CA CYS A 41 14.72 -9.40 10.61
C CYS A 41 15.78 -8.71 9.73
N PRO A 42 15.97 -9.13 8.46
CA PRO A 42 16.80 -8.38 7.54
C PRO A 42 16.17 -7.00 7.31
N HIS A 43 16.97 -5.94 7.43
CA HIS A 43 16.48 -4.56 7.47
C HIS A 43 15.97 -4.12 6.09
N ALA A 44 14.73 -3.65 6.04
CA ALA A 44 14.02 -3.17 4.85
C ALA A 44 12.99 -2.11 5.27
N GLU A 45 12.39 -1.39 4.30
CA GLU A 45 11.38 -0.35 4.60
C GLU A 45 10.19 -0.88 5.40
N ASN A 46 9.66 -2.04 4.98
CA ASN A 46 8.78 -2.86 5.81
C ASN A 46 9.44 -4.21 6.05
N VAL A 47 9.42 -4.63 7.31
CA VAL A 47 10.19 -5.76 7.79
C VAL A 47 9.37 -7.04 7.63
N ALA A 48 10.01 -8.06 7.08
CA ALA A 48 9.51 -9.42 7.09
C ALA A 48 10.24 -10.24 8.17
N CYS A 49 9.50 -11.13 8.81
CA CYS A 49 10.03 -12.17 9.67
C CYS A 49 10.51 -13.31 8.78
N CYS A 50 11.82 -13.45 8.65
CA CYS A 50 12.45 -14.40 7.75
C CYS A 50 12.91 -15.66 8.49
N PRO A 51 12.92 -16.83 7.83
CA PRO A 51 13.45 -18.07 8.41
C PRO A 51 14.98 -18.08 8.54
N SER A 52 15.67 -17.13 7.89
CA SER A 52 17.11 -16.93 7.97
C SER A 52 17.45 -15.44 7.87
N LYS A 53 18.73 -15.08 8.05
CA LYS A 53 19.20 -13.70 7.88
C LYS A 53 19.11 -13.15 6.44
N ALA A 54 18.77 -13.99 5.46
CA ALA A 54 18.61 -13.55 4.07
C ALA A 54 17.27 -12.83 3.84
N TYR A 55 17.26 -11.87 2.92
CA TYR A 55 16.05 -11.16 2.49
C TYR A 55 15.01 -12.13 1.93
N CYS A 56 13.79 -12.08 2.48
CA CYS A 56 12.71 -13.03 2.14
C CYS A 56 11.42 -12.36 1.61
N THR A 57 11.41 -11.04 1.42
CA THR A 57 10.23 -10.27 1.01
C THR A 57 9.70 -10.64 -0.38
N ALA A 58 10.59 -11.03 -1.31
CA ALA A 58 10.19 -11.46 -2.65
C ALA A 58 9.21 -12.64 -2.64
N ALA A 59 9.41 -13.59 -1.72
CA ALA A 59 8.50 -14.73 -1.54
C ALA A 59 7.15 -14.33 -0.94
N LEU A 60 7.08 -13.23 -0.19
CA LEU A 60 5.85 -12.72 0.40
C LEU A 60 5.02 -11.85 -0.55
N ASN A 61 5.63 -11.23 -1.56
CA ASN A 61 4.91 -10.36 -2.49
C ASN A 61 3.86 -11.13 -3.33
N GLY A 62 4.11 -12.40 -3.65
CA GLY A 62 3.16 -13.23 -4.39
C GLY A 62 2.02 -13.79 -3.52
N GLN A 63 2.24 -13.90 -2.21
CA GLN A 63 1.26 -14.42 -1.23
C GLN A 63 1.46 -13.68 0.11
N PRO A 64 0.94 -12.45 0.23
CA PRO A 64 1.18 -11.64 1.40
C PRO A 64 0.41 -12.22 2.60
N ARG A 65 1.11 -12.38 3.71
CA ARG A 65 0.60 -13.00 4.94
C ARG A 65 1.38 -12.50 6.14
N CYS A 66 0.75 -12.49 7.30
CA CYS A 66 1.42 -12.20 8.56
C CYS A 66 2.30 -13.36 9.00
N ALA A 67 3.38 -13.06 9.71
CA ALA A 67 4.26 -14.06 10.30
C ALA A 67 3.56 -14.88 11.39
N ASN A 68 2.53 -14.30 12.02
CA ASN A 68 1.62 -15.00 12.91
C ASN A 68 0.20 -14.95 12.33
N SER A 69 -0.45 -16.11 12.24
CA SER A 69 -1.81 -16.24 11.72
C SER A 69 -2.88 -15.59 12.59
N THR A 70 -2.56 -15.19 13.82
CA THR A 70 -3.46 -14.46 14.72
C THR A 70 -3.49 -12.95 14.47
N TRP A 71 -2.74 -12.45 13.48
CA TRP A 71 -2.67 -11.03 13.14
C TRP A 71 -3.44 -10.70 11.86
N ASP A 72 -3.95 -9.47 11.78
CA ASP A 72 -4.60 -8.92 10.61
C ASP A 72 -3.57 -8.23 9.70
N LEU A 73 -3.68 -8.43 8.39
CA LEU A 73 -2.77 -7.92 7.36
C LEU A 73 -3.29 -6.62 6.75
N TYR A 74 -2.39 -5.64 6.56
CA TYR A 74 -2.67 -4.33 5.97
C TYR A 74 -1.58 -3.93 4.98
N ILE A 75 -1.81 -2.85 4.21
CA ILE A 75 -0.83 -2.30 3.26
C ILE A 75 -0.75 -0.78 3.35
N ASN A 76 0.47 -0.26 3.42
CA ASN A 76 0.77 1.15 3.24
C ASN A 76 2.16 1.26 2.60
N GLY A 77 2.21 1.42 1.27
CA GLY A 77 3.43 1.25 0.47
C GLY A 77 3.85 -0.22 0.36
N ASN A 78 3.96 -0.91 1.48
CA ASN A 78 4.17 -2.35 1.58
C ASN A 78 3.33 -2.94 2.74
N TYR A 79 3.38 -4.26 2.90
CA TYR A 79 2.56 -4.98 3.85
C TYR A 79 3.11 -4.92 5.28
N TYR A 80 2.20 -4.92 6.25
CA TYR A 80 2.49 -5.03 7.67
C TYR A 80 1.29 -5.62 8.40
N CYS A 81 1.49 -6.03 9.65
CA CYS A 81 0.46 -6.67 10.44
C CYS A 81 0.10 -5.87 11.69
N CYS A 82 -1.15 -6.01 12.13
CA CYS A 82 -1.62 -5.54 13.43
C CYS A 82 -2.27 -6.68 14.22
N GLU A 83 -2.31 -6.54 15.55
CA GLU A 83 -3.06 -7.47 16.40
C GLU A 83 -4.55 -7.39 16.07
N GLN A 84 -5.25 -8.52 16.19
CA GLN A 84 -6.67 -8.57 15.88
C GLN A 84 -7.48 -7.58 16.74
N GLY A 85 -8.38 -6.84 16.11
CA GLY A 85 -9.24 -5.87 16.80
C GLY A 85 -8.59 -4.51 17.09
N THR A 86 -7.36 -4.30 16.62
CA THR A 86 -6.72 -2.98 16.63
C THR A 86 -7.07 -2.17 15.37
N ILE A 87 -6.85 -0.87 15.42
CA ILE A 87 -7.05 0.03 14.28
C ILE A 87 -5.70 0.20 13.57
N ALA A 88 -5.54 -0.42 12.40
CA ALA A 88 -4.42 -0.10 11.53
C ALA A 88 -4.60 1.27 10.90
N TYR A 89 -3.54 2.04 10.83
CA TYR A 89 -3.59 3.36 10.23
C TYR A 89 -2.29 3.72 9.49
N ALA A 90 -2.43 4.58 8.49
CA ALA A 90 -1.35 5.29 7.84
C ALA A 90 -1.24 6.71 8.41
N LYS A 91 -0.04 7.25 8.47
CA LYS A 91 0.26 8.62 8.89
C LYS A 91 0.93 9.38 7.75
N ASP A 92 0.58 10.65 7.61
CA ASP A 92 1.26 11.57 6.70
C ASP A 92 2.80 11.47 6.85
N GLY A 93 3.51 11.53 5.73
CA GLY A 93 4.94 11.25 5.69
C GLY A 93 5.29 9.76 5.52
N GLY A 94 4.31 8.91 5.26
CA GLY A 94 4.52 7.52 4.81
C GLY A 94 4.77 6.50 5.93
N SER A 95 4.39 6.84 7.17
CA SER A 95 4.48 5.90 8.28
C SER A 95 3.16 5.18 8.55
N ASN A 96 3.21 4.12 9.35
CA ASN A 96 2.06 3.32 9.69
C ASN A 96 2.16 2.75 11.11
N GLY A 97 1.01 2.36 11.65
CA GLY A 97 0.93 1.83 13.00
C GLY A 97 -0.38 1.11 13.27
N CYS A 98 -0.49 0.60 14.50
CA CYS A 98 -1.67 -0.07 15.01
C CYS A 98 -2.08 0.61 16.32
N GLY A 99 -3.26 1.21 16.31
CA GLY A 99 -3.89 1.80 17.48
C GLY A 99 -4.62 0.75 18.30
N ASN A 100 -4.39 0.74 19.61
CA ASN A 100 -5.09 -0.16 20.56
C ASN A 100 -6.62 -0.04 20.44
N PRO A 101 -7.39 -1.04 20.90
CA PRO A 101 -8.85 -0.97 20.87
C PRO A 101 -9.37 0.35 21.46
N GLY A 102 -10.20 1.05 20.70
CA GLY A 102 -10.74 2.37 21.08
C GLY A 102 -9.90 3.58 20.69
N TYR A 103 -8.70 3.37 20.10
CA TYR A 103 -7.85 4.43 19.57
C TYR A 103 -8.63 5.40 18.68
N LYS A 104 -8.30 6.69 18.79
CA LYS A 104 -8.87 7.75 17.98
C LYS A 104 -7.76 8.23 17.05
N LEU A 105 -8.00 8.13 15.76
CA LEU A 105 -7.07 8.62 14.75
C LEU A 105 -6.74 10.09 15.03
N GLN A 106 -5.45 10.38 15.00
CA GLN A 106 -4.94 11.74 15.17
C GLN A 106 -4.98 12.51 13.84
N ALA A 107 -4.70 13.81 13.90
CA ALA A 107 -4.56 14.61 12.69
C ALA A 107 -3.45 14.03 11.79
N GLY A 108 -3.75 13.87 10.51
CA GLY A 108 -2.85 13.25 9.53
C GLY A 108 -2.79 11.72 9.61
N GLU A 109 -3.68 11.07 10.36
CA GLU A 109 -3.83 9.62 10.36
C GLU A 109 -5.11 9.18 9.65
N THR A 110 -5.01 8.11 8.86
CA THR A 110 -6.14 7.51 8.13
C THR A 110 -6.21 6.01 8.42
N SER A 111 -7.39 5.51 8.80
CA SER A 111 -7.61 4.08 9.01
C SER A 111 -7.42 3.30 7.73
N LEU A 112 -6.76 2.14 7.83
CA LEU A 112 -6.60 1.21 6.71
C LEU A 112 -7.59 0.05 6.80
N SER A 113 -7.95 -0.49 5.65
CA SER A 113 -8.81 -1.67 5.56
C SER A 113 -7.99 -2.95 5.65
N ILE A 114 -8.56 -3.96 6.31
CA ILE A 114 -7.96 -5.30 6.41
C ILE A 114 -7.89 -5.93 5.02
N ILE A 115 -6.72 -6.49 4.67
CA ILE A 115 -6.49 -7.26 3.44
C ILE A 115 -6.75 -8.74 3.68
N SER A 116 -6.20 -9.26 4.78
CA SER A 116 -6.45 -10.62 5.25
C SER A 116 -6.66 -10.58 6.75
N ALA A 117 -7.76 -11.17 7.20
CA ALA A 117 -8.05 -11.30 8.62
C ALA A 117 -7.26 -12.46 9.24
N ALA A 118 -7.03 -12.35 10.54
CA ALA A 118 -6.49 -13.40 11.39
C ALA A 118 -7.37 -14.66 11.34
N GLN A 119 -6.73 -15.83 11.44
CA GLN A 119 -7.43 -17.09 11.60
C GLN A 119 -7.93 -17.21 13.04
N THR A 120 -9.25 -17.19 13.23
CA THR A 120 -9.85 -17.53 14.51
C THR A 120 -9.76 -19.04 14.70
N THR A 121 -8.95 -19.48 15.67
CA THR A 121 -9.00 -20.86 16.15
C THR A 121 -10.31 -21.02 16.93
N SER A 122 -11.42 -21.31 16.25
CA SER A 122 -12.63 -21.79 16.92
C SER A 122 -12.31 -23.16 17.50
N SER A 123 -11.91 -23.21 18.76
CA SER A 123 -11.94 -24.42 19.57
C SER A 123 -13.39 -24.87 19.67
N THR A 124 -13.83 -25.68 18.71
CA THR A 124 -15.07 -26.43 18.81
C THR A 124 -14.86 -27.53 19.85
N THR A 125 -15.04 -27.19 21.12
CA THR A 125 -15.34 -28.19 22.15
C THR A 125 -16.69 -28.81 21.78
N ALA A 126 -16.65 -29.93 21.07
CA ALA A 126 -17.80 -30.80 20.86
C ALA A 126 -18.18 -31.40 22.23
N VAL A 127 -19.02 -30.70 22.99
CA VAL A 127 -19.67 -31.26 24.18
C VAL A 127 -20.83 -32.12 23.68
N SER A 128 -20.70 -33.42 23.84
CA SER A 128 -21.77 -34.39 23.63
C SER A 128 -22.90 -34.14 24.63
N SER A 129 -24.10 -33.94 24.10
CA SER A 129 -25.35 -33.81 24.86
C SER A 129 -25.81 -35.16 25.41
N PRO A 130 -26.53 -35.15 26.55
CA PRO A 130 -27.67 -36.03 26.71
C PRO A 130 -28.96 -35.25 26.87
N THR A 131 -29.98 -35.74 26.17
CA THR A 131 -31.38 -35.32 26.17
C THR A 131 -32.06 -35.59 27.51
N SER A 132 -32.84 -34.66 28.06
CA SER A 132 -34.06 -34.91 28.86
C SER A 132 -34.90 -33.65 29.10
N SER A 133 -36.20 -33.85 29.30
CA SER A 133 -37.35 -32.99 29.02
C SER A 133 -37.75 -31.89 30.05
N SER A 134 -38.61 -30.97 29.56
CA SER A 134 -39.76 -30.27 30.23
C SER A 134 -39.59 -28.94 31.02
N ALA A 135 -39.91 -27.82 30.33
CA ALA A 135 -40.72 -26.60 30.66
C ALA A 135 -40.76 -25.92 32.08
N PRO A 136 -41.23 -24.66 32.23
CA PRO A 136 -40.97 -23.41 31.48
C PRO A 136 -40.71 -22.14 32.38
N THR A 137 -40.27 -21.04 31.72
CA THR A 137 -40.38 -19.61 32.11
C THR A 137 -39.48 -19.03 33.22
N SER A 138 -38.64 -18.05 32.86
CA SER A 138 -38.62 -16.69 33.45
C SER A 138 -37.58 -15.80 32.74
N THR A 139 -38.04 -14.63 32.33
CA THR A 139 -37.35 -13.52 31.67
C THR A 139 -36.23 -12.91 32.52
N THR A 140 -35.06 -12.65 31.92
CA THR A 140 -34.18 -11.53 32.29
C THR A 140 -33.46 -11.03 31.04
N THR A 141 -33.65 -9.74 30.78
CA THR A 141 -33.10 -8.93 29.70
C THR A 141 -31.59 -8.76 29.83
N GLN A 142 -30.84 -9.12 28.77
CA GLN A 142 -29.44 -8.72 28.56
C GLN A 142 -29.27 -8.33 27.09
N PRO A 143 -28.53 -7.24 26.75
CA PRO A 143 -28.48 -6.72 25.40
C PRO A 143 -27.75 -7.71 24.48
N ASN A 144 -28.47 -8.14 23.44
CA ASN A 144 -27.95 -9.01 22.40
C ASN A 144 -26.97 -8.19 21.54
N HIS A 145 -25.67 -8.47 21.62
CA HIS A 145 -24.71 -7.95 20.66
C HIS A 145 -24.94 -8.64 19.31
N SER A 146 -25.59 -7.92 18.39
CA SER A 146 -25.76 -8.36 17.01
C SER A 146 -24.40 -8.64 16.35
N PRO A 147 -24.20 -9.78 15.66
CA PRO A 147 -23.01 -9.96 14.84
C PRO A 147 -23.00 -8.90 13.73
N SER A 148 -21.89 -8.19 13.59
CA SER A 148 -21.69 -7.21 12.54
C SER A 148 -21.77 -7.90 11.18
N HIS A 149 -22.86 -7.64 10.45
CA HIS A 149 -23.03 -8.07 9.06
C HIS A 149 -21.91 -7.45 8.19
N THR A 150 -21.08 -8.30 7.62
CA THR A 150 -20.13 -7.91 6.57
C THR A 150 -20.92 -7.73 5.28
N ASN A 151 -20.93 -6.52 4.72
CA ASN A 151 -21.64 -6.22 3.48
C ASN A 151 -20.89 -6.82 2.28
N THR A 152 -21.02 -8.14 2.09
CA THR A 152 -20.47 -8.89 0.95
C THR A 152 -20.90 -8.28 -0.40
N GLY A 153 -22.07 -7.63 -0.45
CA GLY A 153 -22.58 -6.95 -1.64
C GLY A 153 -21.75 -5.75 -2.12
N ALA A 154 -21.04 -5.06 -1.22
CA ALA A 154 -20.24 -3.88 -1.60
C ALA A 154 -18.90 -4.27 -2.27
N ILE A 155 -18.35 -5.44 -1.91
CA ILE A 155 -17.04 -5.89 -2.39
C ILE A 155 -17.16 -6.59 -3.76
N ALA A 156 -18.30 -7.23 -4.05
CA ALA A 156 -18.53 -7.88 -5.34
C ALA A 156 -18.81 -6.90 -6.51
N GLY A 157 -19.22 -5.65 -6.23
CA GLY A 157 -19.61 -4.68 -7.27
C GLY A 157 -18.45 -3.99 -7.99
N GLY A 158 -17.27 -3.87 -7.36
CA GLY A 158 -16.16 -3.07 -7.89
C GLY A 158 -15.50 -3.66 -9.13
N VAL A 159 -15.35 -4.98 -9.18
CA VAL A 159 -14.59 -5.65 -10.25
C VAL A 159 -15.34 -5.60 -11.59
N VAL A 160 -16.66 -5.69 -11.57
CA VAL A 160 -17.49 -5.66 -12.79
C VAL A 160 -17.61 -4.24 -13.36
N GLY A 161 -17.63 -3.21 -12.49
CA GLY A 161 -17.65 -1.80 -12.92
C GLY A 161 -16.33 -1.30 -13.52
N GLY A 162 -15.19 -1.83 -13.06
CA GLY A 162 -13.86 -1.43 -13.55
C GLY A 162 -13.61 -1.84 -15.01
N VAL A 163 -14.02 -3.04 -15.41
CA VAL A 163 -13.76 -3.53 -16.78
C VAL A 163 -14.61 -2.79 -17.82
N ALA A 164 -15.87 -2.48 -17.48
CA ALA A 164 -16.75 -1.72 -18.37
C ALA A 164 -16.27 -0.26 -18.55
N SER A 165 -15.84 0.39 -17.47
CA SER A 165 -15.34 1.77 -17.55
C SER A 165 -13.99 1.88 -18.29
N ALA A 166 -13.07 0.96 -18.07
CA ALA A 166 -11.79 0.94 -18.78
C ALA A 166 -11.96 0.74 -20.29
N ALA A 167 -12.84 -0.16 -20.72
CA ALA A 167 -13.13 -0.38 -22.15
C ALA A 167 -13.71 0.87 -22.83
N ILE A 168 -14.61 1.60 -22.15
CA ILE A 168 -15.19 2.85 -22.66
C ILE A 168 -14.14 3.94 -22.82
N ILE A 169 -13.26 4.13 -21.82
CA ILE A 169 -12.22 5.17 -21.86
C ILE A 169 -11.23 4.89 -23.00
N ILE A 170 -10.77 3.64 -23.16
CA ILE A 170 -9.86 3.25 -24.25
C ILE A 170 -10.54 3.44 -25.62
N GLY A 171 -11.81 3.05 -25.74
CA GLY A 171 -12.58 3.21 -26.97
C GLY A 171 -12.74 4.68 -27.39
N LEU A 172 -13.05 5.56 -26.43
CA LEU A 172 -13.18 7.00 -26.67
C LEU A 172 -11.84 7.62 -27.08
N ALA A 173 -10.76 7.32 -26.35
CA ALA A 173 -9.42 7.83 -26.68
C ALA A 173 -8.99 7.43 -28.10
N TRP A 174 -9.17 6.16 -28.47
CA TRP A 174 -8.87 5.67 -29.82
C TRP A 174 -9.73 6.34 -30.90
N PHE A 175 -11.02 6.55 -30.64
CA PHE A 175 -11.94 7.20 -31.58
C PHE A 175 -11.54 8.65 -31.87
N PHE A 176 -11.17 9.43 -30.84
CA PHE A 176 -10.72 10.82 -31.01
C PHE A 176 -9.39 10.90 -31.78
N ILE A 177 -8.43 10.03 -31.48
CA ILE A 177 -7.14 9.96 -32.20
C ILE A 177 -7.37 9.59 -33.68
N ARG A 178 -8.24 8.61 -33.95
CA ARG A 178 -8.57 8.19 -35.32
C ARG A 178 -9.28 9.30 -36.11
N ARG A 179 -10.15 10.08 -35.47
CA ARG A 179 -10.81 11.22 -36.12
C ARG A 179 -9.81 12.32 -36.48
N SER A 180 -8.86 12.62 -35.59
CA SER A 180 -7.82 13.63 -35.85
C SER A 180 -6.90 13.23 -37.01
N ARG A 181 -6.58 11.95 -37.13
CA ARG A 181 -5.72 11.42 -38.21
C ARG A 181 -6.38 11.42 -39.59
N ARG A 182 -7.71 11.59 -39.67
CA ARG A 182 -8.41 11.76 -40.96
C ARG A 182 -8.35 13.20 -41.49
N LEU A 183 -7.96 14.17 -40.66
CA LEU A 183 -7.85 15.57 -41.03
C LEU A 183 -6.42 16.00 -41.42
N GLN A 184 -5.43 15.10 -41.30
CA GLN A 184 -4.03 15.36 -41.65
C GLN A 184 -3.54 14.35 -42.69
N ARG A 185 -4.00 14.48 -43.94
CA ARG A 185 -3.20 14.06 -45.10
C ARG A 185 -2.48 15.30 -45.62
N PRO A 186 -1.20 15.53 -45.29
CA PRO A 186 -0.40 16.51 -46.03
C PRO A 186 -0.16 15.99 -47.46
N PRO A 187 -0.27 16.84 -48.49
CA PRO A 187 0.00 16.50 -49.89
C PRO A 187 1.45 16.05 -50.12
N SER A 188 1.59 15.07 -51.00
CA SER A 188 2.83 14.67 -51.66
C SER A 188 3.32 15.70 -52.66
N GLU A 189 4.65 15.87 -52.75
CA GLU A 189 5.52 16.30 -53.88
C GLU A 189 6.46 17.50 -53.59
N PRO A 190 7.56 17.70 -54.35
CA PRO A 190 8.29 16.78 -55.27
C PRO A 190 9.81 16.73 -55.02
N ALA A 191 10.45 15.81 -55.75
CA ALA A 191 11.90 15.66 -55.87
C ALA A 191 12.58 16.88 -56.51
N ALA A 192 13.76 17.25 -55.99
CA ALA A 192 14.77 18.02 -56.72
C ALA A 192 16.12 17.33 -56.56
N GLN A 193 16.55 16.68 -57.63
CA GLN A 193 17.91 16.20 -57.86
C GLN A 193 18.83 17.42 -58.09
N MET A 194 20.08 17.35 -57.64
CA MET A 194 21.27 17.60 -58.48
C MET A 194 22.57 17.30 -57.73
N VAL A 195 23.49 16.74 -58.50
CA VAL A 195 24.76 16.08 -58.16
C VAL A 195 25.91 17.07 -58.35
N ALA A 196 27.00 16.97 -57.55
CA ALA A 196 28.38 16.73 -58.03
C ALA A 196 29.49 17.28 -57.10
N SER A 197 30.44 16.39 -56.77
CA SER A 197 31.92 16.57 -56.58
C SER A 197 32.42 17.51 -55.45
N GLY A 198 33.45 17.21 -54.66
CA GLY A 198 34.42 16.11 -54.54
C GLY A 198 35.41 16.46 -53.40
N ASP A 199 36.07 15.43 -52.84
CA ASP A 199 37.27 15.41 -51.97
C ASP A 199 37.37 16.30 -50.70
N TYR A 200 37.62 15.66 -49.54
CA TYR A 200 38.86 15.82 -48.72
C TYR A 200 38.70 15.39 -47.22
N TYR A 201 39.28 14.22 -46.92
CA TYR A 201 39.90 13.63 -45.71
C TYR A 201 39.18 13.40 -44.35
N PRO A 202 39.43 12.23 -43.71
CA PRO A 202 38.99 11.88 -42.35
C PRO A 202 40.08 12.13 -41.30
N VAL A 203 39.71 12.58 -40.09
CA VAL A 203 40.58 12.63 -38.89
C VAL A 203 39.76 12.26 -37.63
N PRO A 204 40.35 11.53 -36.65
CA PRO A 204 39.69 10.60 -35.72
C PRO A 204 39.07 11.23 -34.46
N PRO A 205 38.36 10.45 -33.61
CA PRO A 205 37.65 10.97 -32.45
C PRO A 205 38.59 11.17 -31.25
N ALA A 206 38.37 12.23 -30.49
CA ALA A 206 38.93 12.41 -29.16
C ALA A 206 37.80 12.80 -28.19
N GLU A 207 37.73 12.02 -27.13
CA GLU A 207 36.75 11.98 -26.05
C GLU A 207 36.78 13.22 -25.13
N LEU A 208 35.66 13.40 -24.41
CA LEU A 208 35.47 13.97 -23.07
C LEU A 208 36.28 15.21 -22.64
N ASP A 209 35.56 16.27 -22.22
CA ASP A 209 35.51 16.62 -20.80
C ASP A 209 34.26 17.46 -20.48
N GLY A 210 33.55 17.09 -19.41
CA GLY A 210 32.37 17.79 -18.94
C GLY A 210 32.78 18.89 -17.96
N ASN A 211 32.46 20.14 -18.29
CA ASN A 211 32.47 21.20 -17.29
C ASN A 211 31.12 21.95 -17.26
N ARG A 212 30.40 21.69 -16.17
CA ARG A 212 29.28 22.49 -15.68
C ARG A 212 29.76 23.92 -15.39
N VAL A 213 29.01 24.92 -15.84
CA VAL A 213 28.49 26.05 -15.02
C VAL A 213 27.54 26.89 -15.86
N SER A 214 26.31 27.08 -15.39
CA SER A 214 25.41 28.15 -15.86
C SER A 214 24.82 28.79 -14.61
N GLU A 215 25.50 29.83 -14.14
CA GLU A 215 24.99 30.80 -13.17
C GLU A 215 24.49 31.99 -13.98
N LEU A 216 23.22 32.41 -13.81
CA LEU A 216 22.82 33.81 -14.02
C LEU A 216 21.69 34.18 -13.03
N PRO A 217 21.70 35.40 -12.49
CA PRO A 217 21.03 35.76 -11.23
C PRO A 217 19.57 36.20 -11.43
N GLY A 218 18.70 35.77 -10.53
CA GLY A 218 17.36 36.33 -10.36
C GLY A 218 17.35 37.37 -9.25
N ASP A 219 17.24 38.64 -9.62
CA ASP A 219 16.90 39.73 -8.71
C ASP A 219 15.76 40.53 -9.36
N ASN A 220 14.63 40.63 -8.67
CA ASN A 220 13.54 41.58 -8.92
C ASN A 220 12.52 41.46 -7.79
N ASN A 221 12.88 42.03 -6.64
CA ASN A 221 11.91 42.40 -5.61
C ASN A 221 11.46 43.84 -5.90
N ALA A 222 10.32 43.99 -6.59
CA ALA A 222 9.67 45.28 -6.80
C ALA A 222 8.29 45.27 -6.15
N VAL A 223 8.20 46.07 -5.09
CA VAL A 223 7.10 46.33 -4.19
C VAL A 223 5.89 46.90 -4.93
N ALA A 224 4.69 46.37 -4.64
CA ALA A 224 3.42 47.00 -5.00
C ALA A 224 2.45 46.95 -3.80
N GLU A 225 2.54 47.96 -2.95
CA GLU A 225 1.51 48.33 -1.96
C GLU A 225 0.37 49.07 -2.70
N LEU A 226 -0.89 48.74 -2.41
CA LEU A 226 -2.06 49.54 -2.78
C LEU A 226 -2.92 49.83 -1.54
N PRO A 227 -3.51 51.04 -1.43
CA PRO A 227 -4.00 51.59 -0.17
C PRO A 227 -5.42 51.14 0.21
N VAL A 228 -5.63 51.03 1.53
CA VAL A 228 -6.94 50.89 2.19
C VAL A 228 -7.72 52.20 2.06
N SER A 229 -8.90 52.14 1.44
CA SER A 229 -9.88 53.24 1.43
C SER A 229 -10.74 53.22 2.70
N TYR A 230 -10.93 54.40 3.27
CA TYR A 230 -11.83 54.70 4.39
C TYR A 230 -13.19 55.19 3.84
N ARG A 231 -14.29 54.62 4.33
CA ARG A 231 -15.58 55.31 4.49
C ARG A 231 -16.43 54.62 5.54
#